data_AF-A0A954ZX07-F1
#
_entry.id   AF-A0A954ZX07-F1
#
_cell.length_a   1.000
_cell.length_b   1.000
_cell.length_c   1.000
_cell.angle_alpha   90.00
_cell.angle_beta   90.00
_cell.angle_gamma   90.00
#
_symmetry.space_group_name_H-M   'P 1'
#
loop_
_entity.id
_entity.type
_entity.pdbx_description
1 polymer ?
#
loop_
_entity_poly.entity_id
_entity_poly.type
_entity_poly.pdbx_seq_one_letter_code
_entity_poly.pdbx_strand_id
1 'polypeptide(L)'
;MRRKIALVLCYMLFGAIVNVGIAWGIVAHHGTTFFEWKPYHNPRDGAPVAFFVNRRFGWELVTGCGRPGTLLSRHADEVESYQGMVWWPKASVTFDMRDYAISAGWPMRSMMAWHTLRYTQPDDADYIEFEPHYHRGYPVSSPAYESYVAILPFQPLWIGFCVNTLLYAFGFACLVHGPLIVCRYVRTKKRLCVQCGYSAGDLPVCPECGTQMSC
;
A
#
# COMPACT_ATOMS: atom_id res chain seq x y z
N MET A 1 -29.96 -15.09 3.43
CA MET A 1 -29.13 -14.31 2.49
C MET A 1 -28.48 -13.08 3.14
N ARG A 2 -29.23 -12.19 3.79
CA ARG A 2 -28.72 -10.95 4.43
C ARG A 2 -27.51 -11.13 5.35
N ARG A 3 -27.52 -12.14 6.23
CA ARG A 3 -26.40 -12.44 7.14
C ARG A 3 -25.08 -12.77 6.43
N LYS A 4 -25.14 -13.48 5.29
CA LYS A 4 -23.94 -13.84 4.51
C LYS A 4 -23.34 -12.61 3.83
N ILE A 5 -24.19 -11.74 3.27
CA ILE A 5 -23.75 -10.48 2.66
C ILE A 5 -23.10 -9.58 3.71
N ALA A 6 -23.74 -9.41 4.87
CA ALA A 6 -23.18 -8.62 5.97
C ALA A 6 -21.80 -9.14 6.41
N LEU A 7 -21.64 -10.46 6.52
CA LEU A 7 -20.36 -11.07 6.88
C LEU A 7 -19.26 -10.79 5.83
N VAL A 8 -19.56 -10.90 4.54
CA VAL A 8 -18.61 -10.58 3.47
C VAL A 8 -18.20 -9.12 3.52
N LEU A 9 -19.16 -8.20 3.70
CA LEU A 9 -18.87 -6.77 3.83
C LEU A 9 -17.99 -6.47 5.05
N CYS A 10 -18.21 -7.13 6.19
CA CYS A 10 -17.35 -7.00 7.36
C CYS A 10 -15.91 -7.44 7.06
N TYR A 11 -15.72 -8.56 6.36
CA TYR A 11 -14.37 -9.02 5.97
C TYR A 11 -13.69 -8.06 5.00
N MET A 12 -14.44 -7.53 4.02
CA MET A 12 -13.91 -6.53 3.08
C MET A 12 -13.48 -5.25 3.79
N LEU A 13 -14.29 -4.76 4.73
CA LEU A 13 -13.95 -3.58 5.54
C LEU A 13 -12.69 -3.84 6.38
N PHE A 14 -12.62 -4.99 7.05
CA PHE A 14 -11.44 -5.38 7.80
C PHE A 14 -10.18 -5.45 6.92
N GLY A 15 -10.29 -6.08 5.74
CA GLY A 15 -9.19 -6.14 4.77
C GLY A 15 -8.74 -4.76 4.29
N ALA A 16 -9.67 -3.82 4.10
CA ALA A 16 -9.34 -2.44 3.75
C ALA A 16 -8.61 -1.69 4.88
N ILE A 17 -9.06 -1.84 6.13
CA ILE A 17 -8.40 -1.24 7.30
C ILE A 17 -6.97 -1.78 7.45
N VAL A 18 -6.80 -3.10 7.34
CA VAL A 18 -5.47 -3.74 7.39
C VAL A 18 -4.58 -3.26 6.26
N ASN A 19 -5.11 -3.09 5.05
CA ASN A 19 -4.36 -2.58 3.89
C ASN A 19 -3.81 -1.16 4.12
N VAL A 20 -4.65 -0.26 4.63
CA VAL A 20 -4.21 1.10 5.00
C VAL A 20 -3.16 1.06 6.11
N GLY A 21 -3.41 0.28 7.17
CA GLY A 21 -2.46 0.13 8.28
C GLY A 21 -1.10 -0.39 7.86
N ILE A 22 -1.05 -1.37 6.96
CA ILE A 22 0.20 -1.92 6.40
C ILE A 22 0.92 -0.87 5.56
N ALA A 23 0.21 -0.15 4.68
CA ALA A 23 0.82 0.92 3.89
C ALA A 23 1.43 2.00 4.79
N TRP A 24 0.74 2.41 5.85
CA TRP A 24 1.25 3.38 6.83
C TRP A 24 2.46 2.86 7.61
N GLY A 25 2.41 1.61 8.07
CA GLY A 25 3.55 0.98 8.76
C GLY A 25 4.80 0.92 7.88
N ILE A 26 4.63 0.61 6.59
CA ILE A 26 5.71 0.62 5.59
C ILE A 26 6.32 2.03 5.45
N VAL A 27 5.49 3.08 5.34
CA VAL A 27 5.97 4.46 5.26
C VAL A 27 6.72 4.86 6.53
N ALA A 28 6.16 4.57 7.70
CA ALA A 28 6.78 4.89 8.98
C ALA A 28 8.15 4.19 9.14
N HIS A 29 8.29 2.98 8.60
CA HIS A 29 9.54 2.23 8.65
C HIS A 29 10.59 2.71 7.63
N HIS A 30 10.21 3.02 6.39
CA HIS A 30 11.14 3.36 5.31
C HIS A 30 11.39 4.86 5.08
N GLY A 31 10.54 5.73 5.63
CA GLY A 31 10.58 7.19 5.42
C GLY A 31 11.88 7.88 5.85
N THR A 32 12.83 7.14 6.44
CA THR A 32 14.11 7.63 6.95
C THR A 32 15.32 7.20 6.12
N THR A 33 15.12 6.47 5.02
CA THR A 33 16.24 5.88 4.26
C THR A 33 16.83 6.85 3.23
N PHE A 34 18.17 6.87 3.15
CA PHE A 34 18.91 7.65 2.16
C PHE A 34 18.52 7.29 0.74
N PHE A 35 18.50 8.30 -0.14
CA PHE A 35 18.32 8.12 -1.56
C PHE A 35 19.52 7.40 -2.15
N GLU A 36 19.27 6.34 -2.90
CA GLU A 36 20.24 5.88 -3.88
C GLU A 36 20.30 6.95 -4.98
N TRP A 37 21.49 7.50 -5.22
CA TRP A 37 21.66 8.56 -6.19
C TRP A 37 21.66 7.97 -7.60
N LYS A 38 20.45 7.72 -8.11
CA LYS A 38 20.21 7.15 -9.42
C LYS A 38 19.13 7.94 -10.16
N PRO A 39 19.50 8.82 -11.10
CA PRO A 39 18.54 9.67 -11.80
C PRO A 39 17.85 8.94 -12.95
N TYR A 40 16.59 9.27 -13.18
CA TYR A 40 15.78 8.72 -14.27
C TYR A 40 15.18 9.81 -15.14
N HIS A 41 15.00 9.53 -16.43
CA HIS A 41 14.22 10.35 -17.34
C HIS A 41 12.75 10.34 -16.92
N ASN A 42 12.16 11.52 -16.68
CA ASN A 42 10.73 11.63 -16.39
C ASN A 42 9.92 11.08 -17.59
N PRO A 43 9.17 9.99 -17.39
CA PRO A 43 8.43 9.34 -18.48
C PRO A 43 7.19 10.13 -18.93
N ARG A 44 6.89 11.28 -18.33
CA ARG A 44 5.76 12.13 -18.71
C ARG A 44 6.20 13.15 -19.76
N ASP A 45 5.46 13.22 -20.86
CA ASP A 45 5.72 14.17 -21.96
C ASP A 45 5.87 15.62 -21.47
N GLY A 46 6.89 16.31 -22.00
CA GLY A 46 7.13 17.73 -21.76
C GLY A 46 7.90 18.09 -20.49
N ALA A 47 8.42 17.11 -19.75
CA ALA A 47 9.20 17.35 -18.54
C ALA A 47 10.71 17.12 -18.80
N PRO A 48 11.53 18.17 -18.98
CA PRO A 48 13.00 18.05 -19.09
C PRO A 48 13.66 17.82 -17.72
N VAL A 49 12.97 17.10 -16.83
CA VAL A 49 13.32 16.92 -15.43
C VAL A 49 13.79 15.49 -15.25
N ALA A 50 15.00 15.32 -14.73
CA ALA A 50 15.38 14.04 -14.16
C ALA A 50 14.70 13.89 -12.79
N PHE A 51 14.52 12.67 -12.31
CA PHE A 51 13.97 12.44 -10.98
C PHE A 51 14.68 11.29 -10.30
N PHE A 52 14.64 11.27 -8.97
CA PHE A 52 15.19 10.17 -8.19
C PHE A 52 14.07 9.25 -7.72
N VAL A 53 14.40 7.96 -7.67
CA VAL A 53 13.49 6.93 -7.20
C VAL A 53 14.19 6.10 -6.16
N ASN A 54 13.59 6.01 -4.98
CA ASN A 54 14.01 5.07 -3.95
C ASN A 54 12.94 3.98 -3.85
N ARG A 55 13.31 2.75 -4.24
CA ARG A 55 12.44 1.59 -4.18
C ARG A 55 12.86 0.69 -3.04
N ARG A 56 11.90 0.36 -2.17
CA ARG A 56 12.05 -0.66 -1.14
C ARG A 56 10.86 -1.60 -1.22
N PHE A 57 10.89 -2.62 -0.38
CA PHE A 57 9.83 -3.62 -0.34
C PHE A 57 8.48 -2.95 0.02
N GLY A 58 7.55 -2.96 -0.94
CA GLY A 58 6.23 -2.36 -0.76
C GLY A 58 6.21 -0.83 -0.69
N TRP A 59 7.30 -0.15 -1.05
CA TRP A 59 7.45 1.30 -0.94
C TRP A 59 8.20 1.89 -2.14
N GLU A 60 7.72 3.01 -2.66
CA GLU A 60 8.44 3.79 -3.67
C GLU A 60 8.27 5.28 -3.38
N LEU A 61 9.41 5.97 -3.29
CA LEU A 61 9.51 7.43 -3.19
C LEU A 61 10.08 7.97 -4.49
N VAL A 62 9.45 9.01 -5.00
CA VAL A 62 9.79 9.70 -6.24
C VAL A 62 9.99 11.16 -5.90
N THR A 63 11.15 11.74 -6.21
CA THR A 63 11.42 13.17 -5.98
C THR A 63 11.99 13.84 -7.22
N GLY A 64 11.66 15.11 -7.44
CA GLY A 64 12.22 15.93 -8.51
C GLY A 64 13.74 16.09 -8.40
N CYS A 65 14.42 16.22 -9.54
CA CYS A 65 15.84 16.57 -9.56
C CYS A 65 16.06 17.92 -10.26
N GLY A 66 16.21 18.97 -9.45
CA GLY A 66 16.83 20.21 -9.85
C GLY A 66 16.17 20.96 -11.01
N ARG A 67 16.85 22.02 -11.46
CA ARG A 67 16.38 22.86 -12.56
C ARG A 67 16.25 22.06 -13.87
N PRO A 68 15.25 22.38 -14.70
CA PRO A 68 15.05 21.71 -15.98
C PRO A 68 16.33 21.72 -16.81
N GLY A 69 16.71 20.57 -17.36
CA GLY A 69 17.87 20.42 -18.23
C GLY A 69 19.24 20.39 -17.54
N THR A 70 19.41 20.85 -16.30
CA THR A 70 20.75 20.89 -15.67
C THR A 70 21.34 19.49 -15.49
N LEU A 71 20.56 18.56 -14.92
CA LEU A 71 21.07 17.19 -14.71
C LEU A 71 21.19 16.44 -16.04
N LEU A 72 20.18 16.54 -16.91
CA LEU A 72 20.16 15.91 -18.22
C LEU A 72 21.30 16.39 -19.13
N SER A 73 21.73 17.64 -19.01
CA SER A 73 22.83 18.19 -19.80
C SER A 73 24.21 17.81 -19.28
N ARG A 74 24.37 17.68 -17.96
CA ARG A 74 25.68 17.41 -17.32
C ARG A 74 25.98 15.93 -17.13
N HIS A 75 24.95 15.10 -16.98
CA HIS A 75 25.05 13.68 -16.63
C HIS A 75 24.18 12.84 -17.56
N ALA A 76 24.13 13.17 -18.85
CA ALA A 76 23.24 12.53 -19.82
C ALA A 76 23.42 11.00 -19.88
N ASP A 77 24.65 10.53 -19.68
CA ASP A 77 25.08 9.14 -19.66
C ASP A 77 24.72 8.39 -18.36
N GLU A 78 24.43 9.11 -17.27
CA GLU A 78 24.05 8.53 -15.98
C GLU A 78 22.52 8.43 -15.81
N VAL A 79 21.73 9.07 -16.67
CA VAL A 79 20.27 9.12 -16.55
C VAL A 79 19.64 7.94 -17.27
N GLU A 80 18.96 7.08 -16.51
CA GLU A 80 18.32 5.88 -17.04
C GLU A 80 16.85 6.11 -17.42
N SER A 81 16.31 5.25 -18.28
CA SER A 81 14.86 5.22 -18.55
C SER A 81 14.12 4.56 -17.39
N TYR A 82 13.12 5.24 -16.83
CA TYR A 82 12.30 4.68 -15.76
C TYR A 82 11.45 3.50 -16.23
N GLN A 83 11.70 2.30 -15.70
CA GLN A 83 10.99 1.06 -16.07
C GLN A 83 9.74 0.78 -15.21
N GLY A 84 9.39 1.66 -14.27
CA GLY A 84 8.25 1.44 -13.38
C GLY A 84 6.92 1.94 -13.96
N MET A 85 5.84 1.60 -13.28
CA MET A 85 4.54 2.21 -13.54
C MET A 85 4.53 3.66 -13.02
N VAL A 86 4.06 4.59 -13.85
CA VAL A 86 3.89 6.00 -13.46
C VAL A 86 2.58 6.18 -12.70
N TRP A 87 2.64 6.17 -11.37
CA TRP A 87 1.46 6.28 -10.50
C TRP A 87 1.28 7.70 -9.91
N TRP A 88 2.32 8.50 -9.87
CA TRP A 88 2.30 9.85 -9.27
C TRP A 88 1.75 10.91 -10.25
N PRO A 89 1.11 11.99 -9.78
CA PRO A 89 0.58 13.04 -10.65
C PRO A 89 1.68 13.90 -11.28
N LYS A 90 1.37 14.61 -12.38
CA LYS A 90 2.32 15.54 -13.02
C LYS A 90 2.89 16.60 -12.06
N ALA A 91 2.08 17.04 -11.09
CA ALA A 91 2.43 18.10 -10.16
C ALA A 91 3.43 17.68 -9.06
N SER A 92 3.66 16.39 -8.84
CA SER A 92 4.46 15.92 -7.70
C SER A 92 5.96 15.79 -7.96
N VAL A 93 6.41 16.06 -9.19
CA VAL A 93 7.81 15.95 -9.59
C VAL A 93 8.14 17.21 -10.37
N THR A 94 8.39 18.28 -9.63
CA THR A 94 8.82 19.56 -10.20
C THR A 94 10.35 19.66 -10.16
N PHE A 95 10.87 20.88 -10.27
CA PHE A 95 12.31 21.17 -10.28
C PHE A 95 12.95 21.18 -8.88
N ASP A 96 12.17 20.98 -7.81
CA ASP A 96 12.66 21.00 -6.44
C ASP A 96 12.75 19.58 -5.87
N MET A 97 13.88 19.27 -5.21
CA MET A 97 14.11 18.00 -4.52
C MET A 97 13.20 17.81 -3.31
N ARG A 98 12.54 18.87 -2.85
CA ARG A 98 11.57 18.84 -1.76
C ARG A 98 10.15 18.48 -2.24
N ASP A 99 9.89 18.48 -3.55
CA ASP A 99 8.66 17.93 -4.09
C ASP A 99 8.82 16.42 -4.28
N TYR A 100 7.93 15.66 -3.67
CA TYR A 100 7.99 14.21 -3.75
C TYR A 100 6.62 13.56 -3.74
N ALA A 101 6.54 12.39 -4.37
CA ALA A 101 5.43 11.47 -4.25
C ALA A 101 5.88 10.21 -3.53
N ILE A 102 4.98 9.64 -2.73
CA ILE A 102 5.17 8.38 -2.03
C ILE A 102 4.05 7.40 -2.40
N SER A 103 4.42 6.13 -2.62
CA SER A 103 3.46 5.03 -2.70
C SER A 103 3.88 3.90 -1.77
N ALA A 104 2.89 3.27 -1.15
CA ALA A 104 3.12 2.19 -0.20
C ALA A 104 2.02 1.13 -0.25
N GLY A 105 2.36 -0.09 0.14
CA GLY A 105 1.43 -1.20 0.27
C GLY A 105 2.11 -2.55 -0.01
N TRP A 106 1.49 -3.62 0.45
CA TRP A 106 1.98 -4.98 0.23
C TRP A 106 0.81 -5.94 -0.03
N PRO A 107 0.96 -7.01 -0.84
CA PRO A 107 2.06 -7.27 -1.77
C PRO A 107 2.14 -6.26 -2.92
N MET A 108 1.04 -5.60 -3.25
CA MET A 108 1.02 -4.53 -4.25
C MET A 108 1.02 -3.17 -3.55
N ARG A 109 1.58 -2.15 -4.19
CA ARG A 109 1.41 -0.77 -3.72
C ARG A 109 -0.05 -0.38 -3.87
N SER A 110 -0.68 0.06 -2.77
CA SER A 110 -2.12 0.25 -2.67
C SER A 110 -2.50 1.68 -2.31
N MET A 111 -1.58 2.47 -1.80
CA MET A 111 -1.82 3.84 -1.34
C MET A 111 -0.76 4.77 -1.94
N MET A 112 -1.16 6.02 -2.20
CA MET A 112 -0.25 7.09 -2.61
C MET A 112 -0.59 8.43 -1.97
N ALA A 113 0.41 9.31 -1.91
CA ALA A 113 0.31 10.72 -1.58
C ALA A 113 1.45 11.47 -2.25
N TRP A 114 1.37 12.80 -2.27
CA TRP A 114 2.48 13.63 -2.68
C TRP A 114 2.50 14.95 -1.95
N HIS A 115 3.64 15.61 -2.03
CA HIS A 115 3.90 16.92 -1.45
C HIS A 115 4.49 17.83 -2.52
N THR A 116 4.01 19.07 -2.50
CA THR A 116 4.51 20.15 -3.36
C THR A 116 4.82 21.35 -2.49
N LEU A 117 5.89 22.06 -2.79
CA LEU A 117 6.17 23.37 -2.22
C LEU A 117 5.63 24.46 -3.14
N ARG A 118 4.93 25.43 -2.53
CA ARG A 118 4.65 26.70 -3.17
C ARG A 118 5.70 27.71 -2.73
N TYR A 119 6.25 28.42 -3.70
CA TYR A 119 7.20 29.50 -3.47
C TYR A 119 6.46 30.82 -3.55
N THR A 120 6.56 31.61 -2.50
CA THR A 120 6.13 33.00 -2.51
C THR A 120 7.34 33.86 -2.19
N GLN A 121 7.68 34.76 -3.10
CA GLN A 121 8.64 35.83 -2.84
C GLN A 121 7.81 37.10 -2.60
N PRO A 122 7.70 37.58 -1.34
CA PRO A 122 7.08 38.86 -1.06
C PRO A 122 7.81 39.97 -1.82
N ASP A 123 7.09 40.97 -2.32
CA ASP A 123 7.62 41.99 -3.24
C ASP A 123 8.82 42.78 -2.66
N ASP A 124 8.92 42.88 -1.32
CA ASP A 124 9.97 43.62 -0.60
C ASP A 124 10.91 42.71 0.24
N ALA A 125 10.88 41.39 0.03
CA ALA A 125 11.65 40.43 0.80
C ALA A 125 12.87 39.88 0.04
N ASP A 126 14.03 39.88 0.71
CA ASP A 126 15.25 39.18 0.27
C ASP A 126 15.19 37.66 0.51
N TYR A 127 14.02 37.12 0.88
CA TYR A 127 13.84 35.72 1.21
C TYR A 127 12.66 35.10 0.44
N ILE A 128 12.76 33.79 0.19
CA ILE A 128 11.69 32.98 -0.41
C ILE A 128 10.98 32.24 0.72
N GLU A 129 9.66 32.41 0.82
CA GLU A 129 8.81 31.60 1.69
C GLU A 129 8.45 30.30 0.99
N PHE A 130 8.50 29.22 1.76
CA PHE A 130 8.14 27.88 1.30
C PHE A 130 6.90 27.42 2.06
N GLU A 131 5.79 27.27 1.34
CA GLU A 131 4.55 26.74 1.90
C GLU A 131 4.40 25.26 1.48
N PRO A 132 4.47 24.29 2.41
CA PRO A 132 4.28 22.89 2.10
C PRO A 132 2.80 22.56 1.89
N HIS A 133 2.47 22.00 0.73
CA HIS A 133 1.14 21.49 0.43
C HIS A 133 1.17 19.96 0.36
N TYR A 134 0.46 19.34 1.30
CA TYR A 134 0.29 17.89 1.35
C TYR A 134 -0.97 17.51 0.59
N HIS A 135 -0.78 16.69 -0.44
CA HIS A 135 -1.86 16.20 -1.25
C HIS A 135 -2.09 14.74 -0.92
N ARG A 136 -3.31 14.45 -0.52
CA ARG A 136 -3.78 13.07 -0.40
C ARG A 136 -3.01 12.24 0.62
N GLY A 137 -2.37 12.90 1.57
CA GLY A 137 -1.68 12.28 2.69
C GLY A 137 -1.65 13.18 3.92
N TYR A 138 -1.34 12.59 5.07
CA TYR A 138 -1.21 13.33 6.34
C TYR A 138 0.28 13.44 6.71
N PRO A 139 0.79 14.65 6.97
CA PRO A 139 2.16 14.83 7.41
C PRO A 139 2.37 14.27 8.82
N VAL A 140 3.44 13.51 9.01
CA VAL A 140 3.87 12.99 10.30
C VAL A 140 5.32 13.38 10.52
N SER A 141 5.61 13.94 11.70
CA SER A 141 6.96 14.27 12.09
C SER A 141 7.83 13.01 12.09
N SER A 142 8.94 13.06 11.37
CA SER A 142 9.95 12.01 11.42
C SER A 142 11.00 12.40 12.44
N PRO A 143 11.16 11.68 13.56
CA PRO A 143 12.19 12.00 14.54
C PRO A 143 13.61 11.83 13.97
N ALA A 144 13.77 11.16 12.83
CA ALA A 144 15.08 10.94 12.21
C ALA A 144 15.58 12.16 11.42
N TYR A 145 14.71 13.09 11.01
CA TYR A 145 15.11 14.26 10.21
C TYR A 145 14.23 15.46 10.56
N GLU A 146 14.84 16.50 11.15
CA GLU A 146 14.16 17.78 11.41
C GLU A 146 13.61 18.43 10.12
N SER A 147 14.13 18.05 8.95
CA SER A 147 13.78 18.63 7.65
C SER A 147 12.86 17.79 6.77
N TYR A 148 12.58 16.52 7.11
CA TYR A 148 11.72 15.65 6.29
C TYR A 148 10.46 15.22 7.03
N VAL A 149 9.32 15.55 6.43
CA VAL A 149 8.01 15.15 6.91
C VAL A 149 7.61 13.86 6.20
N ALA A 150 7.43 12.76 6.94
CA ALA A 150 6.84 11.58 6.34
C ALA A 150 5.37 11.86 6.01
N ILE A 151 4.85 11.35 4.89
CA ILE A 151 3.45 11.55 4.51
C ILE A 151 2.74 10.21 4.53
N LEU A 152 1.75 10.05 5.41
CA LEU A 152 0.90 8.87 5.42
C LEU A 152 -0.10 8.91 4.27
N PRO A 153 -0.02 8.02 3.28
CA PRO A 153 -0.84 8.09 2.09
C PRO A 153 -2.28 7.66 2.35
N PHE A 154 -3.25 8.39 1.79
CA PHE A 154 -4.67 8.04 1.88
C PHE A 154 -5.39 7.97 0.53
N GLN A 155 -4.74 8.30 -0.60
CA GLN A 155 -5.33 8.05 -1.91
C GLN A 155 -5.08 6.61 -2.36
N PRO A 156 -6.14 5.84 -2.68
CA PRO A 156 -5.98 4.46 -3.14
C PRO A 156 -5.43 4.41 -4.57
N LEU A 157 -4.46 3.52 -4.77
CA LEU A 157 -4.09 2.97 -6.07
C LEU A 157 -5.02 1.79 -6.34
N TRP A 158 -6.17 2.06 -6.96
CA TRP A 158 -7.33 1.17 -6.99
C TRP A 158 -7.03 -0.31 -7.27
N ILE A 159 -6.16 -0.61 -8.24
CA ILE A 159 -5.80 -2.00 -8.57
C ILE A 159 -5.12 -2.67 -7.37
N GLY A 160 -4.04 -2.07 -6.86
CA GLY A 160 -3.32 -2.61 -5.70
C GLY A 160 -4.17 -2.59 -4.43
N PHE A 161 -5.00 -1.57 -4.25
CA PHE A 161 -5.93 -1.48 -3.12
C PHE A 161 -6.92 -2.64 -3.11
N CYS A 162 -7.63 -2.88 -4.22
CA CYS A 162 -8.60 -3.95 -4.33
C CYS A 162 -7.96 -5.33 -4.14
N VAL A 163 -6.81 -5.59 -4.77
CA VAL A 163 -6.11 -6.89 -4.64
C VAL A 163 -5.68 -7.15 -3.21
N ASN A 164 -5.01 -6.20 -2.56
CA ASN A 164 -4.57 -6.37 -1.18
C ASN A 164 -5.76 -6.52 -0.22
N THR A 165 -6.82 -5.72 -0.40
CA THR A 165 -8.03 -5.82 0.43
C THR A 165 -8.68 -7.19 0.32
N LEU A 166 -8.82 -7.72 -0.91
CA LEU A 166 -9.34 -9.08 -1.13
C LEU A 166 -8.45 -10.14 -0.49
N LEU A 167 -7.13 -10.01 -0.66
CA LEU A 167 -6.15 -10.93 -0.07
C LEU A 167 -6.25 -10.97 1.45
N TYR A 168 -6.31 -9.81 2.10
CA TYR A 168 -6.39 -9.71 3.56
C TYR A 168 -7.75 -10.14 4.10
N ALA A 169 -8.85 -9.75 3.43
CA ALA A 169 -10.19 -10.20 3.77
C ALA A 169 -10.31 -11.73 3.69
N PHE A 170 -9.81 -12.31 2.60
CA PHE A 170 -9.82 -13.75 2.39
C PHE A 170 -8.92 -14.48 3.39
N GLY A 171 -7.68 -14.00 3.59
CA GLY A 171 -6.75 -14.58 4.56
C GLY A 171 -7.33 -14.60 5.97
N PHE A 172 -7.98 -13.52 6.40
CA PHE A 172 -8.64 -13.45 7.69
C PHE A 172 -9.88 -14.35 7.77
N ALA A 173 -10.71 -14.43 6.72
CA ALA A 173 -11.83 -15.35 6.67
C ALA A 173 -11.37 -16.82 6.75
N CYS A 174 -10.28 -17.19 6.07
CA CYS A 174 -9.65 -18.50 6.17
C CYS A 174 -9.09 -18.76 7.57
N LEU A 175 -8.51 -17.77 8.25
CA LEU A 175 -8.02 -17.94 9.62
C LEU A 175 -9.18 -18.22 10.60
N VAL A 176 -10.30 -17.51 10.46
CA VAL A 176 -11.46 -17.64 11.34
C VAL A 176 -12.27 -18.92 11.06
N HIS A 177 -12.49 -19.25 9.78
CA HIS A 177 -13.37 -20.35 9.39
C HIS A 177 -12.64 -21.61 8.93
N GLY A 178 -11.38 -21.50 8.53
CA GLY A 178 -10.57 -22.60 8.01
C GLY A 178 -10.50 -23.80 8.97
N PRO A 179 -10.19 -23.62 10.26
CA PRO A 179 -10.15 -24.74 11.21
C PRO A 179 -11.48 -25.51 11.27
N LEU A 180 -12.61 -24.80 11.27
CA LEU A 180 -13.94 -25.43 11.30
C LEU A 180 -14.24 -26.21 10.02
N ILE A 181 -13.91 -25.64 8.86
CA ILE A 181 -14.09 -26.29 7.55
C ILE A 181 -13.21 -27.54 7.45
N VAL A 182 -11.94 -27.43 7.82
CA VAL A 182 -10.97 -28.54 7.79
C VAL A 182 -11.37 -29.64 8.77
N CYS A 183 -11.72 -29.29 10.01
CA CYS A 183 -12.19 -30.26 11.00
C CYS A 183 -13.44 -31.00 10.50
N ARG A 184 -14.40 -30.28 9.91
CA ARG A 184 -15.60 -30.89 9.33
C ARG A 184 -15.25 -31.84 8.19
N TYR A 185 -14.40 -31.42 7.26
CA TYR A 185 -13.95 -32.26 6.15
C TYR A 185 -13.22 -33.53 6.61
N VAL A 186 -12.28 -33.41 7.55
CA VAL A 186 -11.56 -34.56 8.11
C VAL A 186 -12.50 -35.50 8.84
N ARG A 187 -13.46 -34.99 9.61
CA ARG A 187 -14.47 -35.81 10.29
C ARG A 187 -15.33 -36.58 9.27
N THR A 188 -15.85 -35.91 8.24
CA THR A 188 -16.61 -36.57 7.16
C THR A 188 -15.77 -37.65 6.46
N LYS A 189 -14.51 -37.35 6.11
CA LYS A 189 -13.61 -38.32 5.47
C LYS A 189 -13.31 -39.54 6.35
N LYS A 190 -13.25 -39.36 7.68
CA LYS A 190 -13.05 -40.42 8.67
C LYS A 190 -14.35 -41.10 9.14
N ARG A 191 -15.51 -40.79 8.55
CA ARG A 191 -16.84 -41.25 9.00
C ARG A 191 -17.13 -40.95 10.48
N LEU A 192 -16.61 -39.84 10.98
CA LEU A 192 -16.89 -39.33 12.32
C LEU A 192 -18.05 -38.33 12.27
N CYS A 193 -18.84 -38.27 13.35
CA CYS A 193 -19.87 -37.26 13.49
C CYS A 193 -19.27 -35.85 13.38
N VAL A 194 -19.82 -35.01 12.50
CA VAL A 194 -19.32 -33.64 12.29
C VAL A 194 -19.48 -32.76 13.54
N GLN A 195 -20.43 -33.07 14.42
CA GLN A 195 -20.71 -32.31 15.64
C GLN A 195 -19.83 -32.76 16.81
N CYS A 196 -19.96 -34.01 17.28
CA CYS A 196 -19.24 -34.50 18.46
C CYS A 196 -17.92 -35.23 18.14
N GLY A 197 -17.70 -35.70 16.91
CA GLY A 197 -16.50 -36.47 16.53
C GLY A 197 -16.58 -37.98 16.84
N TYR A 198 -17.72 -38.51 17.28
CA TYR A 198 -17.91 -39.94 17.55
C TYR A 198 -17.86 -40.78 16.26
N SER A 199 -17.27 -41.97 16.34
CA SER A 199 -17.20 -42.92 15.22
C SER A 199 -18.49 -43.74 15.12
N ALA A 200 -19.44 -43.29 14.31
CA ALA A 200 -20.75 -43.92 14.18
C ALA A 200 -20.78 -45.10 13.18
N GLY A 201 -19.66 -45.39 12.47
CA GLY A 201 -19.62 -46.43 11.45
C GLY A 201 -20.59 -46.14 10.31
N ASP A 202 -21.45 -47.11 9.98
CA ASP A 202 -22.49 -46.99 8.95
C ASP A 202 -23.88 -46.64 9.53
N LEU A 203 -23.95 -46.21 10.80
CA LEU A 203 -25.21 -45.78 11.40
C LEU A 203 -25.69 -44.47 10.78
N PRO A 204 -26.99 -44.34 10.45
CA PRO A 204 -27.54 -43.12 9.84
C PRO A 204 -27.63 -41.94 10.83
N VAL A 205 -27.54 -42.20 12.14
CA VAL A 205 -27.65 -41.20 13.21
C VAL A 205 -26.55 -41.46 14.24
N CYS A 206 -25.87 -40.40 14.70
CA CYS A 206 -24.85 -40.50 15.73
C CYS A 206 -25.48 -40.87 17.08
N PRO A 207 -25.02 -41.96 17.76
CA PRO A 207 -25.61 -42.40 19.02
C PRO A 207 -25.40 -41.42 20.18
N GLU A 208 -24.30 -40.66 20.17
CA GLU A 208 -24.00 -39.70 21.24
C GLU A 208 -24.83 -38.41 21.19
N CYS A 209 -24.94 -37.78 20.02
CA CYS A 209 -25.52 -36.44 19.90
C CYS A 209 -26.79 -36.38 19.04
N GLY A 210 -27.25 -37.51 18.51
CA GLY A 210 -28.46 -37.58 17.67
C GLY A 210 -28.37 -36.88 16.32
N THR A 211 -27.18 -36.39 15.92
CA THR A 211 -27.00 -35.72 14.63
C THR A 211 -27.09 -36.74 13.50
N GLN A 212 -27.86 -36.44 12.46
CA GLN A 212 -27.90 -37.26 11.25
C GLN A 212 -26.52 -37.29 10.58
N MET A 213 -26.05 -38.49 10.26
CA MET A 213 -24.80 -38.67 9.53
C MET A 213 -25.06 -38.28 8.07
N SER A 214 -24.29 -37.32 7.56
CA SER A 214 -24.32 -36.99 6.13
C SER A 214 -23.52 -38.08 5.41
N CYS A 215 -24.21 -38.88 4.59
CA CYS A 215 -23.57 -39.84 3.67
C CYS A 215 -22.68 -39.11 2.67
#